data_AF-A0AAX4HKC2-F1
#
_entry.id   AF-A0AAX4HKC2-F1
#
_cell.length_a   1.000
_cell.length_b   1.000
_cell.length_c   1.000
_cell.angle_alpha   90.00
_cell.angle_beta   90.00
_cell.angle_gamma   90.00
#
_symmetry.space_group_name_H-M   'P 1'
#
loop_
_entity.id
_entity.type
_entity.pdbx_description
1 polymer ?
#
loop_
_entity_poly.entity_id
_entity_poly.type
_entity_poly.pdbx_seq_one_letter_code
_entity_poly.pdbx_strand_id
1 'polypeptide(L)'
;MRLNHVANKILLSDTKKLAGAEREATVKVLHHLKEIDKRKLYCDLKYSSLFAYCVHELGYSEGAAQRRIVAARAIAEMPEIEKKIENGSLNLTNISLVNQFIEDPIQKREVFKEVENLTKNECEQKLFEITGKEAKPKDKKKRVSKDKIQVAFVLKDETLALVDKLKNLIGREMEMDELVQFMAKKAIEAVEKTKFKQTKPRKSLPPAKVGRVISASVKREVYTRDKKCTNCGSTRNLNYDHILPYSMGGPNTKENLRLLCSPCNQRARIKAGLLAPPGKLHVYK
;
A
#
# COMPACT_ATOMS: atom_id res chain seq x y z
N MET A 1 -23.23 -21.21 -21.24
CA MET A 1 -23.31 -20.96 -22.69
C MET A 1 -22.81 -22.20 -23.41
N ARG A 2 -23.55 -22.77 -24.37
CA ARG A 2 -23.11 -23.94 -25.17
C ARG A 2 -22.58 -23.43 -26.52
N LEU A 3 -21.32 -23.73 -26.86
CA LEU A 3 -20.62 -23.23 -28.06
C LEU A 3 -20.27 -24.32 -29.08
N ASN A 4 -20.72 -25.56 -28.84
CA ASN A 4 -20.45 -26.76 -29.64
C ASN A 4 -21.00 -26.72 -31.08
N HIS A 5 -21.87 -25.76 -31.41
CA HIS A 5 -22.44 -25.58 -32.75
C HIS A 5 -21.80 -24.43 -33.53
N VAL A 6 -20.86 -23.69 -32.94
CA VAL A 6 -20.22 -22.53 -33.57
C VAL A 6 -19.03 -22.99 -34.41
N ALA A 7 -18.94 -22.51 -35.66
CA ALA A 7 -17.81 -22.82 -36.54
C ALA A 7 -16.48 -22.28 -35.96
N ASN A 8 -15.40 -23.04 -36.09
CA ASN A 8 -14.08 -22.73 -35.52
C ASN A 8 -13.60 -21.31 -35.85
N LYS A 9 -13.76 -20.85 -37.10
CA LYS A 9 -13.33 -19.52 -37.54
C LYS A 9 -14.09 -18.39 -36.83
N ILE A 10 -15.40 -18.58 -36.61
CA ILE A 10 -16.26 -17.64 -35.91
C ILE A 10 -15.87 -17.63 -34.43
N LEU A 11 -15.73 -18.81 -33.81
CA LEU A 11 -15.34 -18.94 -32.41
C LEU A 11 -14.01 -18.23 -32.11
N LEU A 12 -13.00 -18.39 -32.98
CA LEU A 12 -11.71 -17.71 -32.84
C LEU A 12 -11.82 -16.19 -33.01
N SER A 13 -12.64 -15.72 -33.96
CA SER A 13 -12.87 -14.28 -34.18
C SER A 13 -13.60 -13.64 -33.00
N ASP A 14 -14.67 -14.27 -32.51
CA ASP A 14 -15.47 -13.78 -31.40
C ASP A 14 -14.69 -13.78 -30.10
N THR A 15 -13.88 -14.81 -29.85
CA THR A 15 -12.99 -14.86 -28.68
C THR A 15 -11.99 -13.69 -28.69
N LYS A 16 -11.43 -13.34 -29.85
CA LYS A 16 -10.54 -12.18 -29.98
C LYS A 16 -11.26 -10.85 -29.69
N LYS A 17 -12.50 -10.69 -30.18
CA LYS A 17 -13.32 -9.50 -29.91
C LYS A 17 -13.67 -9.40 -28.42
N LEU A 18 -14.09 -10.51 -27.81
CA LEU A 18 -14.41 -10.57 -26.38
C LEU A 18 -13.19 -10.25 -25.51
N ALA A 19 -12.01 -10.75 -25.87
CA ALA A 19 -10.77 -10.40 -25.17
C ALA A 19 -10.43 -8.90 -25.29
N GLY A 20 -10.77 -8.26 -26.42
CA GLY A 20 -10.68 -6.80 -26.57
C GLY A 20 -11.64 -6.07 -25.62
N ALA A 21 -12.91 -6.46 -25.62
CA ALA A 21 -13.92 -5.88 -24.74
C ALA A 21 -13.58 -6.07 -23.24
N GLU A 22 -12.93 -7.18 -22.86
CA GLU A 22 -12.44 -7.40 -21.51
C GLU A 22 -11.35 -6.38 -21.12
N ARG A 23 -10.43 -6.07 -22.04
CA ARG A 23 -9.39 -5.05 -21.82
C ARG A 23 -9.98 -3.65 -21.70
N GLU A 24 -10.93 -3.30 -22.56
CA GLU A 24 -11.67 -2.03 -22.48
C GLU A 24 -12.40 -1.88 -21.13
N ALA A 25 -13.10 -2.93 -20.70
CA ALA A 25 -13.77 -2.95 -19.39
C ALA A 25 -12.75 -2.82 -18.25
N THR A 26 -11.60 -3.48 -18.36
CA THR A 26 -10.52 -3.37 -17.39
C THR A 26 -9.99 -1.93 -17.30
N VAL A 27 -9.73 -1.27 -18.43
CA VAL A 27 -9.27 0.13 -18.47
C VAL A 27 -10.28 1.06 -17.78
N LYS A 28 -11.58 0.88 -18.02
CA LYS A 28 -12.64 1.62 -17.31
C LYS A 28 -12.55 1.42 -15.79
N VAL A 29 -12.38 0.18 -15.33
CA VAL A 29 -12.16 -0.10 -13.90
C VAL A 29 -10.92 0.62 -13.37
N LEU A 30 -9.81 0.66 -14.11
CA LEU A 30 -8.59 1.35 -13.68
C LEU A 30 -8.81 2.86 -13.51
N HIS A 31 -9.57 3.51 -14.39
CA HIS A 31 -9.94 4.93 -14.22
C HIS A 31 -10.79 5.17 -12.97
N HIS A 32 -11.75 4.29 -12.71
CA HIS A 32 -12.55 4.37 -11.48
C HIS A 32 -11.66 4.19 -10.24
N LEU A 33 -10.77 3.20 -10.23
CA LEU A 33 -9.83 2.98 -9.13
C LEU A 33 -8.87 4.15 -8.93
N LYS A 34 -8.39 4.75 -10.02
CA LYS A 34 -7.58 5.98 -9.99
C LYS A 34 -8.34 7.10 -9.27
N GLU A 35 -9.60 7.34 -9.63
CA GLU A 35 -10.38 8.42 -9.01
C GLU A 35 -10.79 8.10 -7.56
N ILE A 36 -11.12 6.83 -7.27
CA ILE A 36 -11.38 6.35 -5.90
C ILE A 36 -10.14 6.53 -5.03
N ASP A 37 -8.94 6.22 -5.52
CA ASP A 37 -7.70 6.45 -4.79
C ASP A 37 -7.50 7.94 -4.56
N LYS A 38 -7.62 8.75 -5.62
CA LYS A 38 -7.41 10.19 -5.60
C LYS A 38 -8.30 10.89 -4.57
N ARG A 39 -9.58 10.53 -4.52
CA ARG A 39 -10.57 11.07 -3.56
C ARG A 39 -10.61 10.35 -2.22
N LYS A 40 -9.89 9.23 -2.09
CA LYS A 40 -9.86 8.36 -0.90
C LYS A 40 -11.27 7.87 -0.49
N LEU A 41 -12.14 7.57 -1.47
CA LEU A 41 -13.55 7.21 -1.21
C LEU A 41 -13.71 5.93 -0.39
N TYR A 42 -12.75 5.00 -0.49
CA TYR A 42 -12.72 3.78 0.33
C TYR A 42 -12.69 4.06 1.84
N CYS A 43 -12.22 5.24 2.27
CA CYS A 43 -12.26 5.64 3.67
C CYS A 43 -13.69 5.91 4.16
N ASP A 44 -14.60 6.35 3.30
CA ASP A 44 -16.00 6.56 3.68
C ASP A 44 -16.70 5.21 3.94
N LEU A 45 -16.29 4.19 3.20
CA LEU A 45 -16.68 2.78 3.36
C LEU A 45 -15.88 2.06 4.47
N LYS A 46 -15.12 2.80 5.29
CA LYS A 46 -14.35 2.27 6.43
C LYS A 46 -13.21 1.31 6.08
N TYR A 47 -12.83 1.21 4.81
CA TYR A 47 -11.65 0.45 4.42
C TYR A 47 -10.36 1.19 4.78
N SER A 48 -9.37 0.44 5.27
CA SER A 48 -8.08 0.98 5.70
C SER A 48 -7.16 1.39 4.55
N SER A 49 -7.43 0.90 3.33
CA SER A 49 -6.67 1.16 2.12
C SER A 49 -7.50 0.85 0.87
N LEU A 50 -7.07 1.37 -0.28
CA LEU A 50 -7.63 0.97 -1.58
C LEU A 50 -7.49 -0.54 -1.83
N PHE A 51 -6.40 -1.15 -1.36
CA PHE A 51 -6.19 -2.60 -1.46
C PHE A 51 -7.28 -3.37 -0.71
N ALA A 52 -7.55 -3.01 0.55
CA ALA A 52 -8.60 -3.63 1.34
C ALA A 52 -9.98 -3.48 0.66
N TYR A 53 -10.27 -2.32 0.08
CA TYR A 53 -11.48 -2.10 -0.71
C TYR A 53 -11.54 -3.02 -1.95
N CYS A 54 -10.47 -3.08 -2.75
CA CYS A 54 -10.44 -3.95 -3.94
C CYS A 54 -10.62 -5.44 -3.61
N VAL A 55 -10.07 -5.91 -2.49
CA VAL A 55 -10.17 -7.31 -2.08
C VAL A 55 -11.55 -7.62 -1.49
N HIS A 56 -12.01 -6.81 -0.53
CA HIS A 56 -13.20 -7.14 0.26
C HIS A 56 -14.51 -6.62 -0.34
N GLU A 57 -14.49 -5.50 -1.05
CA GLU A 57 -15.70 -4.94 -1.70
C GLU A 57 -15.82 -5.42 -3.15
N LEU A 58 -14.72 -5.35 -3.92
CA LEU A 58 -14.75 -5.71 -5.36
C LEU A 58 -14.46 -7.19 -5.62
N GLY A 59 -14.14 -7.98 -4.58
CA GLY A 59 -13.93 -9.42 -4.69
C GLY A 59 -12.67 -9.85 -5.44
N TYR A 60 -11.70 -8.95 -5.66
CA TYR A 60 -10.45 -9.32 -6.32
C TYR A 60 -9.56 -10.17 -5.40
N SER A 61 -8.84 -11.12 -5.99
CA SER A 61 -7.71 -11.73 -5.28
C SER A 61 -6.63 -10.68 -4.98
N GLU A 62 -5.84 -10.89 -3.93
CA GLU A 62 -4.79 -9.95 -3.51
C GLU A 62 -3.85 -9.56 -4.67
N GLY A 63 -3.40 -10.54 -5.46
CA GLY A 63 -2.55 -10.29 -6.63
C GLY A 63 -3.26 -9.50 -7.72
N ALA A 64 -4.55 -9.76 -7.96
CA ALA A 64 -5.35 -9.04 -8.94
C ALA A 64 -5.63 -7.59 -8.51
N ALA A 65 -5.90 -7.37 -7.21
CA ALA A 65 -6.08 -6.06 -6.61
C ALA A 65 -4.79 -5.24 -6.71
N GLN A 66 -3.65 -5.81 -6.31
CA GLN A 66 -2.37 -5.12 -6.35
C GLN A 66 -2.02 -4.64 -7.77
N ARG A 67 -2.14 -5.52 -8.78
CA ARG A 67 -1.82 -5.15 -10.17
C ARG A 67 -2.71 -4.03 -10.70
N ARG A 68 -4.01 -4.07 -10.39
CA ARG A 68 -4.96 -3.02 -10.78
C ARG A 68 -4.64 -1.69 -10.10
N ILE A 69 -4.30 -1.70 -8.82
CA ILE A 69 -3.93 -0.49 -8.08
C ILE A 69 -2.66 0.13 -8.66
N VAL A 70 -1.64 -0.69 -8.93
CA VAL A 70 -0.39 -0.21 -9.54
C VAL A 70 -0.65 0.36 -10.93
N ALA A 71 -1.43 -0.33 -11.77
CA ALA A 71 -1.77 0.17 -13.09
C ALA A 71 -2.63 1.44 -13.07
N ALA A 72 -3.61 1.54 -12.18
CA ALA A 72 -4.42 2.76 -12.02
C ALA A 72 -3.56 3.98 -11.64
N ARG A 73 -2.54 3.77 -10.80
CA ARG A 73 -1.55 4.80 -10.44
C ARG A 73 -0.62 5.12 -11.60
N ALA A 74 -0.15 4.12 -12.33
CA ALA A 74 0.66 4.31 -13.53
C ALA A 74 -0.10 5.14 -14.60
N ILE A 75 -1.40 4.90 -14.80
CA ILE A 75 -2.26 5.71 -15.69
C ILE A 75 -2.43 7.15 -15.17
N ALA A 76 -2.39 7.35 -13.84
CA ALA A 76 -2.44 8.70 -13.26
C ALA A 76 -1.15 9.49 -13.53
N GLU A 77 0.00 8.83 -13.56
CA GLU A 77 1.32 9.42 -13.84
C GLU A 77 1.59 9.57 -15.35
N MET A 78 1.21 8.56 -16.14
CA MET A 78 1.51 8.40 -17.57
C MET A 78 0.25 7.94 -18.31
N PRO A 79 -0.65 8.86 -18.72
CA PRO A 79 -1.90 8.52 -19.39
C PRO A 79 -1.73 7.73 -20.69
N GLU A 80 -0.59 7.85 -21.36
CA GLU A 80 -0.27 7.12 -22.60
C GLU A 80 -0.25 5.59 -22.46
N ILE A 81 -0.09 5.07 -21.23
CA ILE A 81 -0.11 3.63 -20.92
C ILE A 81 -1.50 3.02 -21.20
N GLU A 82 -2.56 3.81 -21.08
CA GLU A 82 -3.94 3.38 -21.25
C GLU A 82 -4.17 2.66 -22.60
N LYS A 83 -3.76 3.31 -23.70
CA LYS A 83 -3.93 2.77 -25.06
C LYS A 83 -3.19 1.45 -25.26
N LYS A 84 -2.05 1.27 -24.58
CA LYS A 84 -1.25 0.03 -24.62
C LYS A 84 -1.92 -1.12 -23.87
N ILE A 85 -2.67 -0.81 -22.81
CA ILE A 85 -3.48 -1.82 -22.12
C ILE A 85 -4.67 -2.22 -22.98
N GLU A 86 -5.34 -1.24 -23.58
CA GLU A 86 -6.54 -1.45 -24.41
C GLU A 86 -6.23 -2.30 -25.65
N ASN A 87 -5.18 -1.94 -26.40
CA ASN A 87 -4.77 -2.68 -27.60
C ASN A 87 -4.10 -4.05 -27.28
N GLY A 88 -3.72 -4.28 -26.02
CA GLY A 88 -3.11 -5.52 -25.55
C GLY A 88 -1.59 -5.60 -25.67
N SER A 89 -0.90 -4.53 -26.09
CA SER A 89 0.56 -4.51 -26.16
C SER A 89 1.22 -4.47 -24.78
N LEU A 90 0.49 -4.04 -23.74
CA LEU A 90 1.01 -4.01 -22.38
C LEU A 90 0.01 -4.58 -21.37
N ASN A 91 0.44 -5.57 -20.60
CA ASN A 91 -0.39 -6.20 -19.58
C ASN A 91 -0.13 -5.65 -18.17
N LEU A 92 -1.11 -5.83 -17.28
CA LEU A 92 -1.06 -5.39 -15.87
C LEU A 92 0.13 -5.97 -15.07
N THR A 93 0.62 -7.15 -15.46
CA THR A 93 1.73 -7.82 -14.79
C THR A 93 3.05 -7.11 -15.10
N ASN A 94 3.33 -6.83 -16.37
CA ASN A 94 4.52 -6.08 -16.80
C ASN A 94 4.50 -4.67 -16.19
N ILE A 95 3.33 -4.01 -16.13
CA ILE A 95 3.19 -2.71 -15.44
C ILE A 95 3.61 -2.77 -13.97
N SER A 96 3.23 -3.85 -13.30
CA SER A 96 3.58 -4.06 -11.90
C SER A 96 5.06 -4.37 -11.70
N LEU A 97 5.68 -5.08 -12.64
CA LEU A 97 7.11 -5.36 -12.64
C LEU A 97 7.91 -4.07 -12.83
N VAL A 98 7.65 -3.29 -13.88
CA VAL A 98 8.37 -2.03 -14.13
C VAL A 98 8.35 -1.10 -12.91
N ASN A 99 7.17 -0.92 -12.28
CA ASN A 99 7.03 -0.11 -11.07
C ASN A 99 7.74 -0.68 -9.83
N GLN A 100 8.13 -1.95 -9.83
CA GLN A 100 8.88 -2.56 -8.74
C GLN A 100 10.38 -2.24 -8.81
N PHE A 101 10.94 -2.06 -10.01
CA PHE A 101 12.38 -1.90 -10.22
C PHE A 101 12.82 -0.49 -10.52
N ILE A 102 11.95 0.29 -11.15
CA ILE A 102 12.26 1.62 -11.65
C ILE A 102 11.43 2.63 -10.87
N GLU A 103 12.09 3.57 -10.21
CA GLU A 103 11.44 4.65 -9.48
C GLU A 103 11.34 5.92 -10.33
N ASP A 104 12.37 6.20 -11.13
CA ASP A 104 12.45 7.41 -11.95
C ASP A 104 11.37 7.46 -13.05
N PRO A 105 10.51 8.51 -13.10
CA PRO A 105 9.43 8.61 -14.08
C PRO A 105 9.89 8.66 -15.54
N ILE A 106 11.05 9.27 -15.81
CA ILE A 106 11.57 9.41 -17.19
C ILE A 106 12.00 8.03 -17.69
N GLN A 107 12.82 7.33 -16.90
CA GLN A 107 13.25 5.98 -17.19
C GLN A 107 12.05 5.01 -17.30
N LYS A 108 11.05 5.12 -16.41
CA LYS A 108 9.81 4.30 -16.50
C LYS A 108 9.15 4.42 -17.87
N ARG A 109 9.03 5.64 -18.39
CA ARG A 109 8.37 5.91 -19.69
C ARG A 109 9.11 5.23 -20.84
N GLU A 110 10.43 5.22 -20.82
CA GLU A 110 11.26 4.52 -21.81
C GLU A 110 11.10 3.00 -21.70
N VAL A 111 11.23 2.46 -20.49
CA VAL A 111 11.09 1.02 -20.26
C VAL A 111 9.70 0.49 -20.62
N PHE A 112 8.63 1.28 -20.42
CA PHE A 112 7.29 0.91 -20.88
C PHE A 112 7.13 0.78 -22.40
N LYS A 113 8.04 1.33 -23.20
CA LYS A 113 8.08 1.07 -24.65
C LYS A 113 8.82 -0.22 -24.95
N GLU A 114 9.88 -0.51 -24.19
CA GLU A 114 10.71 -1.71 -24.38
C GLU A 114 10.03 -3.01 -23.93
N VAL A 115 9.11 -2.94 -22.96
CA VAL A 115 8.43 -4.14 -22.42
C VAL A 115 7.07 -4.44 -23.08
N GLU A 116 6.78 -3.82 -24.24
CA GLU A 116 5.58 -4.09 -25.03
C GLU A 116 5.64 -5.48 -25.68
N ASN A 117 4.51 -6.17 -25.72
CA ASN A 117 4.32 -7.51 -26.27
C ASN A 117 5.18 -8.61 -25.64
N LEU A 118 5.87 -8.31 -24.53
CA LEU A 118 6.68 -9.29 -23.81
C LEU A 118 5.83 -10.13 -22.85
N THR A 119 6.18 -11.40 -22.76
CA THR A 119 5.75 -12.26 -21.66
C THR A 119 6.33 -11.76 -20.33
N LYS A 120 5.81 -12.28 -19.22
CA LYS A 120 6.32 -11.96 -17.87
C LYS A 120 7.83 -12.22 -17.76
N ASN A 121 8.27 -13.37 -18.26
CA ASN A 121 9.67 -13.82 -18.11
C ASN A 121 10.61 -12.95 -18.94
N GLU A 122 10.24 -12.64 -20.18
CA GLU A 122 11.01 -11.72 -21.03
C GLU A 122 11.07 -10.32 -20.42
N CYS A 123 9.97 -9.84 -19.82
CA CYS A 123 9.96 -8.57 -19.10
C CYS A 123 10.90 -8.58 -17.88
N GLU A 124 10.94 -9.67 -17.11
CA GLU A 124 11.86 -9.83 -15.98
C GLU A 124 13.32 -9.82 -16.44
N GLN A 125 13.64 -10.53 -17.53
CA GLN A 125 14.98 -10.55 -18.12
C GLN A 125 15.39 -9.16 -18.63
N LYS A 126 14.50 -8.47 -19.34
CA LYS A 126 14.75 -7.11 -19.84
C LYS A 126 14.97 -6.11 -18.71
N LEU A 127 14.19 -6.20 -17.63
CA LEU A 127 14.35 -5.35 -16.45
C LEU A 127 15.66 -5.63 -15.73
N PHE A 128 16.13 -6.88 -15.70
CA PHE A 128 17.43 -7.24 -15.16
C PHE A 128 18.57 -6.60 -15.99
N GLU A 129 18.51 -6.68 -17.31
CA GLU A 129 19.49 -6.05 -18.21
C GLU A 129 19.61 -4.53 -17.98
N ILE A 130 18.48 -3.85 -17.77
CA ILE A 130 18.43 -2.39 -17.59
C ILE A 130 18.90 -1.97 -16.21
N THR A 131 18.48 -2.69 -15.17
CA THR A 131 18.66 -2.24 -13.78
C THR A 131 19.83 -2.90 -13.07
N GLY A 132 20.36 -4.00 -13.60
CA GLY A 132 21.32 -4.88 -12.92
C GLY A 132 20.78 -5.48 -11.62
N LYS A 133 19.48 -5.32 -11.33
CA LYS A 133 18.83 -5.79 -10.10
C LYS A 133 18.01 -7.01 -10.40
N GLU A 134 18.36 -8.13 -9.78
CA GLU A 134 17.48 -9.30 -9.78
C GLU A 134 16.18 -8.97 -9.06
N ALA A 135 15.09 -9.61 -9.50
CA ALA A 135 13.85 -9.60 -8.76
C ALA A 135 14.12 -10.11 -7.34
N LYS A 136 14.03 -9.21 -6.35
CA LYS A 136 14.14 -9.64 -4.95
C LYS A 136 13.13 -10.76 -4.74
N PRO A 137 13.59 -11.98 -4.36
CA PRO A 137 12.69 -13.07 -4.10
C PRO A 137 11.71 -12.61 -3.02
N LYS A 138 10.41 -12.66 -3.31
CA LYS A 138 9.38 -12.28 -2.35
C LYS A 138 9.28 -13.38 -1.31
N ASP A 139 9.31 -12.99 -0.04
CA ASP A 139 9.01 -13.91 1.05
C ASP A 139 7.63 -14.53 0.82
N LYS A 140 7.59 -15.86 0.71
CA LYS A 140 6.33 -16.59 0.54
C LYS A 140 5.79 -16.92 1.91
N LYS A 141 4.55 -16.52 2.18
CA LYS A 141 3.81 -16.90 3.38
C LYS A 141 2.62 -17.74 2.95
N LYS A 142 2.60 -19.01 3.33
CA LYS A 142 1.49 -19.93 3.05
C LYS A 142 0.88 -20.36 4.37
N ARG A 143 -0.42 -20.12 4.56
CA ARG A 143 -1.13 -20.66 5.71
C ARG A 143 -1.30 -22.16 5.51
N VAL A 144 -0.79 -22.96 6.46
CA VAL A 144 -0.80 -24.43 6.38
C VAL A 144 -1.90 -25.00 7.28
N SER A 145 -2.18 -24.36 8.40
CA SER A 145 -3.31 -24.69 9.28
C SER A 145 -3.93 -23.43 9.87
N LYS A 146 -4.94 -23.57 10.73
CA LYS A 146 -5.60 -22.45 11.43
C LYS A 146 -4.57 -21.55 12.13
N ASP A 147 -3.55 -22.14 12.74
CA ASP A 147 -2.58 -21.43 13.57
C ASP A 147 -1.13 -21.48 13.05
N LYS A 148 -0.86 -22.22 11.96
CA LYS A 148 0.49 -22.36 11.40
C LYS A 148 0.63 -21.68 10.04
N ILE A 149 1.72 -20.92 9.88
CA ILE A 149 2.10 -20.28 8.63
C ILE A 149 3.49 -20.77 8.25
N GLN A 150 3.62 -21.35 7.06
CA GLN A 150 4.92 -21.63 6.46
C GLN A 150 5.47 -20.34 5.85
N VAL A 151 6.68 -19.97 6.25
CA VAL A 151 7.40 -18.81 5.71
C VAL A 151 8.63 -19.32 4.97
N ALA A 152 8.80 -18.90 3.71
CA ALA A 152 10.01 -19.12 2.94
C ALA A 152 10.57 -17.76 2.53
N PHE A 153 11.82 -17.52 2.89
CA PHE A 153 12.58 -16.30 2.58
C PHE A 153 13.98 -16.68 2.11
N VAL A 154 14.63 -15.76 1.40
CA VAL A 154 16.01 -15.95 0.95
C VAL A 154 16.91 -15.11 1.84
N LEU A 155 17.87 -15.76 2.49
CA LEU A 155 18.90 -15.10 3.29
C LEU A 155 20.16 -14.89 2.45
N LYS A 156 20.88 -13.82 2.75
CA LYS A 156 22.28 -13.70 2.36
C LYS A 156 23.14 -14.59 3.25
N ASP A 157 24.27 -15.06 2.74
CA ASP A 157 25.22 -15.90 3.48
C ASP A 157 25.66 -15.25 4.80
N GLU A 158 25.93 -13.93 4.79
CA GLU A 158 26.26 -13.15 5.98
C GLU A 158 25.15 -13.23 7.05
N THR A 159 23.89 -13.25 6.63
CA THR A 159 22.74 -13.31 7.55
C THR A 159 22.58 -14.72 8.11
N LEU A 160 22.78 -15.74 7.28
CA LEU A 160 22.75 -17.13 7.72
C LEU A 160 23.86 -17.40 8.74
N ALA A 161 25.07 -16.89 8.50
CA ALA A 161 26.19 -17.00 9.43
C ALA A 161 25.89 -16.38 10.82
N LEU A 162 25.14 -15.26 10.87
CA LEU A 162 24.71 -14.68 12.15
C LEU A 162 23.68 -15.55 12.87
N VAL A 163 22.74 -16.15 12.13
CA VAL A 163 21.76 -17.09 12.69
C VAL A 163 22.46 -18.31 13.26
N ASP A 164 23.44 -18.87 12.56
CA ASP A 164 24.20 -20.03 13.00
C ASP A 164 25.11 -19.70 14.20
N LYS A 165 25.77 -18.53 14.18
CA LYS A 165 26.54 -18.05 15.34
C LYS A 165 25.65 -17.93 16.58
N LEU A 166 24.43 -17.41 16.42
CA LEU A 166 23.48 -17.31 17.52
C LEU A 166 23.04 -18.68 18.03
N LYS A 167 22.72 -19.63 17.15
CA LYS A 167 22.40 -21.01 17.53
C LYS A 167 23.52 -21.64 18.36
N ASN A 168 24.76 -21.47 17.91
CA ASN A 168 25.94 -22.01 18.59
C ASN A 168 26.12 -21.40 19.99
N LEU A 169 25.92 -20.08 20.15
CA LEU A 169 26.01 -19.40 21.44
C LEU A 169 24.89 -19.79 22.42
N ILE A 170 23.70 -20.15 21.91
CA ILE A 170 22.58 -20.60 22.74
C ILE A 170 22.84 -22.01 23.31
N GLY A 171 23.68 -22.82 22.66
CA GLY A 171 24.20 -24.08 23.21
C GLY A 171 23.15 -25.18 23.40
N ARG A 172 21.98 -25.07 22.73
CA ARG A 172 20.95 -26.12 22.69
C ARG A 172 20.32 -26.19 21.30
N GLU A 173 19.85 -27.38 20.94
CA GLU A 173 19.11 -27.59 19.70
C GLU A 173 17.72 -26.96 19.82
N MET A 174 17.32 -26.19 18.80
CA MET A 174 16.06 -25.48 18.76
C MET A 174 15.47 -25.56 17.35
N GLU A 175 14.16 -25.78 17.29
CA GLU A 175 13.41 -25.60 16.06
C GLU A 175 13.46 -24.15 15.58
N MET A 176 13.37 -23.94 14.26
CA MET A 176 13.50 -22.60 13.68
C MET A 176 12.44 -21.62 14.22
N ASP A 177 11.22 -22.10 14.49
CA ASP A 177 10.15 -21.29 15.08
C ASP A 177 10.54 -20.76 16.48
N GLU A 178 11.11 -21.61 17.33
CA GLU A 178 11.54 -21.23 18.67
C GLU A 178 12.69 -20.21 18.63
N LEU A 179 13.63 -20.40 17.70
CA LEU A 179 14.75 -19.48 17.53
C LEU A 179 14.25 -18.10 17.06
N VAL A 180 13.34 -18.07 16.09
CA VAL A 180 12.73 -16.82 15.61
C VAL A 180 11.93 -16.15 16.72
N GLN A 181 11.19 -16.90 17.53
CA GLN A 181 10.44 -16.37 18.66
C GLN A 181 11.38 -15.75 19.71
N PHE A 182 12.49 -16.40 20.02
CA PHE A 182 13.52 -15.89 20.93
C PHE A 182 14.11 -14.57 20.43
N MET A 183 14.53 -14.52 19.16
CA MET A 183 15.06 -13.30 18.53
C MET A 183 14.04 -12.16 18.56
N ALA A 184 12.79 -12.44 18.19
CA ALA A 184 11.73 -11.43 18.14
C ALA A 184 11.43 -10.83 19.52
N LYS A 185 11.31 -11.68 20.57
CA LYS A 185 11.08 -11.22 21.94
C LYS A 185 12.20 -10.30 22.42
N LYS A 186 13.46 -10.68 22.20
CA LYS A 186 14.63 -9.88 22.58
C LYS A 186 14.71 -8.56 21.81
N ALA A 187 14.41 -8.57 20.52
CA ALA A 187 14.38 -7.36 19.70
C ALA A 187 13.27 -6.39 20.15
N ILE A 188 12.07 -6.90 20.43
CA ILE A 188 10.96 -6.09 20.95
C ILE A 188 11.35 -5.44 22.28
N GLU A 189 11.89 -6.22 23.22
CA GLU A 189 12.32 -5.72 24.53
C GLU A 189 13.35 -4.58 24.40
N ALA A 190 14.33 -4.73 23.49
CA ALA A 190 15.34 -3.70 23.24
C ALA A 190 14.73 -2.43 22.61
N VAL A 191 13.81 -2.59 21.64
CA VAL A 191 13.12 -1.47 20.98
C VAL A 191 12.19 -0.74 21.95
N GLU A 192 11.49 -1.46 22.84
CA GLU A 192 10.63 -0.85 23.86
C GLU A 192 11.45 -0.04 24.86
N LYS A 193 12.57 -0.60 25.36
CA LYS A 193 13.48 0.12 26.27
C LYS A 193 14.03 1.41 25.66
N THR A 194 14.29 1.42 24.36
CA THR A 194 14.83 2.61 23.67
C THR A 194 13.76 3.63 23.29
N LYS A 195 12.59 3.19 22.79
CA LYS A 195 11.46 4.08 22.45
C LYS A 195 10.76 4.69 23.66
N PHE A 196 10.69 3.97 24.77
CA PHE A 196 9.94 4.38 25.96
C PHE A 196 10.82 4.71 27.17
N LYS A 197 12.10 5.08 26.96
CA LYS A 197 12.95 5.62 28.04
C LYS A 197 12.16 6.68 28.80
N GLN A 198 11.88 6.42 30.09
CA GLN A 198 11.20 7.36 30.97
C GLN A 198 12.04 8.62 31.04
N THR A 199 11.57 9.67 30.37
CA THR A 199 12.12 11.01 30.55
C THR A 199 11.63 11.52 31.90
N LYS A 200 12.53 12.13 32.69
CA LYS A 200 12.12 12.80 33.95
C LYS A 200 10.93 13.72 33.63
N PRO A 201 9.87 13.72 34.45
CA PRO A 201 8.74 14.62 34.23
C PRO A 201 9.29 16.05 34.16
N ARG A 202 9.22 16.68 32.97
CA ARG A 202 9.54 18.09 32.83
C ARG A 202 8.56 18.85 33.74
N LYS A 203 9.07 19.77 34.56
CA LYS A 203 8.23 20.78 35.23
C LYS A 203 7.25 21.32 34.19
N SER A 204 5.96 21.32 34.53
CA SER A 204 4.91 21.86 33.66
C SER A 204 5.28 23.28 33.30
N LEU A 205 5.64 23.49 32.03
CA LEU A 205 5.71 24.83 31.48
C LEU A 205 4.30 25.42 31.57
N PRO A 206 4.16 26.74 31.84
CA PRO A 206 2.87 27.39 31.75
C PRO A 206 2.25 27.12 30.38
N PRO A 207 0.91 27.03 30.27
CA PRO A 207 0.25 26.72 29.01
C PRO A 207 0.74 27.70 27.95
N ALA A 208 1.37 27.17 26.90
CA ALA A 208 1.76 27.97 25.76
C ALA A 208 0.51 28.69 25.23
N LYS A 209 0.63 30.00 24.95
CA LYS A 209 -0.40 30.77 24.24
C LYS A 209 -0.91 29.94 23.06
N VAL A 210 -2.23 29.93 22.87
CA VAL A 210 -2.97 29.14 21.87
C VAL A 210 -2.24 29.22 20.52
N GLY A 211 -1.42 28.22 20.26
CA GLY A 211 -0.59 28.12 19.07
C GLY A 211 -0.98 26.89 18.28
N ARG A 212 -0.58 26.84 17.01
CA ARG A 212 -0.85 25.71 16.11
C ARG A 212 -0.30 24.36 16.62
N VAL A 213 0.61 24.37 17.59
CA VAL A 213 1.27 23.18 18.12
C VAL A 213 0.41 22.50 19.18
N ILE A 214 0.01 21.24 18.93
CA ILE A 214 -0.68 20.40 19.91
C ILE A 214 0.31 20.00 21.02
N SER A 215 -0.05 20.25 22.29
CA SER A 215 0.80 19.95 23.44
C SER A 215 1.06 18.45 23.59
N ALA A 216 2.20 18.09 24.20
CA ALA A 216 2.57 16.69 24.41
C ALA A 216 1.58 15.95 25.33
N SER A 217 0.97 16.64 26.32
CA SER A 217 -0.06 16.06 27.19
C SER A 217 -1.28 15.64 26.37
N VAL A 218 -1.82 16.58 25.58
CA VAL A 218 -3.01 16.33 24.76
C VAL A 218 -2.73 15.24 23.72
N LYS A 219 -1.55 15.22 23.09
CA LYS A 219 -1.17 14.12 22.19
C LYS A 219 -1.19 12.75 22.89
N ARG A 220 -0.62 12.65 24.11
CA ARG A 220 -0.62 11.40 24.87
C ARG A 220 -2.04 10.97 25.24
N GLU A 221 -2.87 11.90 25.69
CA GLU A 221 -4.27 11.64 26.04
C GLU A 221 -5.06 11.10 24.84
N VAL A 222 -4.98 11.79 23.70
CA VAL A 222 -5.65 11.38 22.44
C VAL A 222 -5.12 10.02 21.96
N TYR A 223 -3.81 9.80 22.01
CA TYR A 223 -3.23 8.51 21.59
C TYR A 223 -3.67 7.35 22.49
N THR A 224 -3.71 7.59 23.79
CA THR A 224 -4.13 6.58 24.78
C THR A 224 -5.59 6.21 24.62
N ARG A 225 -6.44 7.20 24.32
CA ARG A 225 -7.87 7.02 24.03
C ARG A 225 -8.08 6.22 22.73
N ASP A 226 -7.46 6.65 21.63
CA ASP A 226 -7.83 6.14 20.30
C ASP A 226 -7.06 4.87 19.91
N LYS A 227 -5.74 4.83 20.14
CA LYS A 227 -4.77 3.75 19.77
C LYS A 227 -4.70 3.35 18.28
N LYS A 228 -5.74 3.64 17.49
CA LYS A 228 -5.92 3.30 16.08
C LYS A 228 -6.71 4.41 15.39
N CYS A 229 -6.77 4.37 14.07
CA CYS A 229 -7.62 5.25 13.29
C CYS A 229 -9.08 5.09 13.71
N THR A 230 -9.68 6.18 14.18
CA THR A 230 -11.08 6.21 14.63
C THR A 230 -12.08 5.99 13.49
N ASN A 231 -11.64 6.12 12.23
CA ASN A 231 -12.49 5.87 11.06
C ASN A 231 -12.40 4.44 10.54
N CYS A 232 -11.20 3.92 10.24
CA CYS A 232 -11.02 2.62 9.56
C CYS A 232 -10.32 1.55 10.40
N GLY A 233 -9.96 1.85 11.65
CA GLY A 233 -9.28 0.92 12.55
C GLY A 233 -7.80 0.63 12.25
N SER A 234 -7.21 1.20 11.20
CA SER A 234 -5.77 1.06 10.92
C SER A 234 -4.91 1.50 12.10
N THR A 235 -3.86 0.77 12.44
CA THR A 235 -2.86 1.13 13.46
C THR A 235 -1.61 1.78 12.87
N ARG A 236 -1.54 1.95 11.55
CA ARG A 236 -0.36 2.44 10.82
C ARG A 236 -0.55 3.88 10.35
N ASN A 237 0.55 4.64 10.33
CA ASN A 237 0.63 6.02 9.82
C ASN A 237 -0.46 6.95 10.38
N LEU A 238 -0.60 6.95 11.71
CA LEU A 238 -1.59 7.73 12.44
C LEU A 238 -1.18 9.21 12.53
N ASN A 239 -2.17 10.08 12.36
CA ASN A 239 -2.06 11.53 12.45
C ASN A 239 -3.09 12.03 13.45
N TYR A 240 -2.76 13.13 14.14
CA TYR A 240 -3.72 13.87 14.96
C TYR A 240 -4.50 14.80 14.03
N ASP A 241 -5.79 14.52 13.90
CA ASP A 241 -6.75 15.26 13.07
C ASP A 241 -7.67 16.07 13.98
N HIS A 242 -7.94 17.32 13.60
CA HIS A 242 -8.92 18.17 14.29
C HIS A 242 -10.32 17.94 13.70
N ILE A 243 -11.30 17.64 14.54
CA ILE A 243 -12.70 17.43 14.15
C ILE A 243 -13.28 18.74 13.59
N LEU A 244 -13.20 19.83 14.35
CA LEU A 244 -13.30 21.19 13.84
C LEU A 244 -11.89 21.64 13.45
N PRO A 245 -11.59 21.89 12.16
CA PRO A 245 -10.27 22.27 11.72
C PRO A 245 -9.69 23.46 12.47
N TYR A 246 -8.38 23.42 12.77
CA TYR A 246 -7.69 24.55 13.39
C TYR A 246 -7.85 25.85 12.58
N SER A 247 -7.81 25.78 11.25
CA SER A 247 -8.03 26.93 10.36
C SER A 247 -9.44 27.54 10.44
N MET A 248 -10.39 26.83 11.05
CA MET A 248 -11.77 27.25 11.30
C MET A 248 -12.01 27.54 12.79
N GLY A 249 -10.95 27.76 13.59
CA GLY A 249 -11.06 28.07 15.02
C GLY A 249 -11.11 26.84 15.94
N GLY A 250 -10.83 25.64 15.41
CA GLY A 250 -10.80 24.41 16.20
C GLY A 250 -9.74 24.41 17.32
N PRO A 251 -10.12 24.13 18.57
CA PRO A 251 -9.17 24.14 19.69
C PRO A 251 -8.28 22.89 19.72
N ASN A 252 -7.11 22.97 20.36
CA ASN A 252 -6.19 21.84 20.60
C ASN A 252 -6.58 21.05 21.85
N THR A 253 -7.84 20.64 21.98
CA THR A 253 -8.35 19.86 23.11
C THR A 253 -8.44 18.37 22.75
N LYS A 254 -8.47 17.50 23.76
CA LYS A 254 -8.63 16.06 23.53
C LYS A 254 -9.97 15.75 22.86
N GLU A 255 -11.01 16.53 23.13
CA GLU A 255 -12.35 16.40 22.54
C GLU A 255 -12.35 16.74 21.05
N ASN A 256 -11.61 17.78 20.64
CA ASN A 256 -11.56 18.21 19.24
C ASN A 256 -10.52 17.45 18.40
N LEU A 257 -9.67 16.63 19.02
CA LEU A 257 -8.65 15.84 18.34
C LEU A 257 -9.04 14.37 18.27
N ARG A 258 -8.69 13.72 17.15
CA ARG A 258 -8.82 12.27 16.94
C ARG A 258 -7.63 11.71 16.17
N LEU A 259 -7.37 10.42 16.30
CA LEU A 259 -6.42 9.73 15.45
C LEU A 259 -7.06 9.28 14.14
N LEU A 260 -6.43 9.63 13.02
CA LEU A 260 -6.76 9.10 11.69
C LEU A 260 -5.49 8.59 10.99
N CYS A 261 -5.58 7.48 10.25
CA CYS A 261 -4.50 7.10 9.34
C CYS A 261 -4.38 8.14 8.20
N SER A 262 -3.20 8.23 7.56
CA SER A 262 -2.93 9.20 6.49
C SER A 262 -4.04 9.28 5.41
N PRO A 263 -4.54 8.15 4.84
CA PRO A 263 -5.68 8.17 3.92
C PRO A 263 -6.97 8.80 4.48
N CYS A 264 -7.36 8.42 5.71
CA CYS A 264 -8.57 8.94 6.35
C CYS A 264 -8.43 10.43 6.70
N ASN A 265 -7.23 10.86 7.13
CA ASN A 265 -6.92 12.26 7.38
C ASN A 265 -7.06 13.08 6.08
N GLN A 266 -6.49 12.59 4.97
CA GLN A 266 -6.66 13.23 3.66
C GLN A 266 -8.13 13.32 3.24
N ARG A 267 -8.91 12.24 3.41
CA ARG A 267 -10.35 12.25 3.12
C ARG A 267 -11.11 13.26 3.98
N ALA A 268 -10.80 13.35 5.27
CA ALA A 268 -11.41 14.31 6.20
C ALA A 268 -11.12 15.76 5.75
N ARG A 269 -9.87 16.05 5.36
CA ARG A 269 -9.49 17.37 4.83
C ARG A 269 -10.21 17.74 3.54
N ILE A 270 -10.39 16.77 2.62
CA ILE A 270 -11.17 16.98 1.39
C ILE A 270 -12.63 17.31 1.75
N LYS A 271 -13.23 16.57 2.68
CA LYS A 271 -14.62 16.82 3.13
C LYS A 271 -14.77 18.17 3.81
N ALA A 272 -13.77 18.62 4.56
CA ALA A 272 -13.75 19.92 5.21
C ALA A 272 -13.38 21.09 4.26
N GLY A 273 -13.17 20.84 2.96
CA GLY A 273 -12.76 21.88 2.00
C GLY A 273 -11.32 22.39 2.17
N LEU A 274 -10.52 21.77 3.03
CA LEU A 274 -9.13 22.14 3.33
C LEU A 274 -8.12 21.56 2.34
N LEU A 275 -8.59 20.71 1.45
CA LEU A 275 -7.85 20.16 0.34
C LEU A 275 -8.81 20.11 -0.84
N ALA A 276 -8.50 20.79 -1.93
CA ALA A 276 -9.32 20.68 -3.13
C ALA A 276 -9.43 19.21 -3.55
N PRO A 277 -10.64 18.70 -3.85
CA PRO A 277 -10.75 17.49 -4.62
C PRO A 277 -10.05 17.78 -5.96
N PRO A 278 -8.97 17.06 -6.29
CA PRO A 278 -8.15 17.43 -7.43
C PRO A 278 -8.96 17.41 -8.72
N GLY A 279 -9.01 18.55 -9.43
CA GLY A 279 -9.84 18.78 -10.62
C GLY A 279 -10.85 19.93 -10.48
N LYS A 280 -11.05 20.50 -9.28
CA LYS A 280 -11.71 21.81 -9.12
C LYS A 280 -10.64 22.88 -8.82
N LEU A 281 -10.51 23.85 -9.71
CA LEU A 281 -9.74 25.08 -9.46
C LEU A 281 -10.30 25.74 -8.19
N HIS A 282 -9.39 26.16 -7.29
CA HIS A 282 -9.74 26.99 -6.15
C HIS A 282 -10.27 28.33 -6.66
N VAL A 283 -11.59 28.52 -6.61
CA VAL A 283 -12.15 29.87 -6.60
C VAL A 283 -12.22 30.25 -5.13
N TYR A 284 -11.19 30.94 -4.63
CA TYR A 284 -11.36 31.72 -3.41
C TYR A 284 -12.39 32.80 -3.74
N LYS A 285 -13.52 32.79 -3.04
CA LYS A 285 -14.40 33.95 -2.90
C LYS A 285 -13.99 34.70 -1.65
#